data_AF-A0A6C0CHX2-F1
#
_entry.id   AF-A0A6C0CHX2-F1
#
_cell.length_a   1.000
_cell.length_b   1.000
_cell.length_c   1.000
_cell.angle_alpha   90.00
_cell.angle_beta   90.00
_cell.angle_gamma   90.00
#
_symmetry.space_group_name_H-M   'P 1'
#
loop_
_entity.id
_entity.type
_entity.pdbx_description
1 polymer ?
#
loop_
_entity_poly.entity_id
_entity_poly.type
_entity_poly.pdbx_seq_one_letter_code
_entity_poly.pdbx_strand_id
1 'polypeptide(L)'
;MDPNKCQVLTTKGTQCSKKHKVNSQHCTLHENKREEAGPHRFASEQLAIKHKFERSKQIRDFQERRETATGAQEIRVITNEETIAEAYMTVRHRTELQALRDSQATEIIANGGINPDEPARMRRELKDLEAQSIRTSHWIIRRWARIAERNHFLPELDAIRTRVRQIGQQPHITQRNIEIVQDLDRRITERLDEFMARAMQDIENGGAIQGWGGEPVPAAQRLGARAMALPPANQQQLARLANDNQNVHTQLVVEQTKKNVQEILKIPVPEIFKWQRNKLSMTYKTIVMFCHLSPKSAWQFSSMYCSDATIYDLEPGIFGKVVDGVWQFIKNSPDRVDLKKILSAELRDNIGMCAQGNLSRMCNVLQGYMDGIGQKESVSEILGREFPKLMELENPVEREARGAAILRENAVPEGEWENWLEPLRS
;
A
#
# COMPACT_ATOMS: atom_id res chain seq x y z
N MET A 1 19.89 -21.37 45.60
CA MET A 1 20.11 -21.87 44.23
C MET A 1 21.60 -21.88 43.97
N ASP A 2 22.11 -22.84 43.19
CA ASP A 2 23.52 -22.87 42.79
C ASP A 2 23.80 -21.67 41.86
N PRO A 3 24.71 -20.75 42.23
CA PRO A 3 24.95 -19.53 41.46
C PRO A 3 25.52 -19.83 40.07
N ASN A 4 26.14 -21.00 39.87
CA ASN A 4 26.73 -21.40 38.59
C ASN A 4 25.73 -22.11 37.66
N LYS A 5 24.49 -22.33 38.12
CA LYS A 5 23.42 -22.98 37.34
C LYS A 5 22.39 -21.97 36.89
N CYS A 6 21.75 -22.28 35.78
CA CYS A 6 20.64 -21.51 35.23
C CYS A 6 19.53 -21.33 36.29
N GLN A 7 19.06 -20.10 36.49
CA GLN A 7 18.09 -19.76 37.55
C GLN A 7 16.62 -20.12 37.21
N VAL A 8 16.39 -20.62 36.00
CA VAL A 8 15.07 -20.99 35.46
C VAL A 8 14.55 -22.28 36.10
N LEU A 9 13.27 -22.27 36.48
CA LEU A 9 12.53 -23.45 36.87
C LEU A 9 12.04 -24.20 35.63
N THR A 10 12.34 -25.50 35.59
CA THR A 10 11.82 -26.38 34.54
C THR A 10 10.32 -26.62 34.72
N THR A 11 9.68 -27.22 33.71
CA THR A 11 8.27 -27.66 33.82
C THR A 11 8.03 -28.70 34.92
N LYS A 12 9.10 -29.29 35.48
CA LYS A 12 9.09 -30.21 36.63
C LYS A 12 9.33 -29.51 37.96
N GLY A 13 9.51 -28.18 37.97
CA GLY A 13 9.68 -27.39 39.20
C GLY A 13 11.08 -27.45 39.80
N THR A 14 11.99 -28.15 39.14
CA THR A 14 13.40 -28.21 39.53
C THR A 14 14.18 -27.11 38.81
N GLN A 15 15.22 -26.59 39.48
CA GLN A 15 16.16 -25.66 38.87
C GLN A 15 16.84 -26.33 37.66
N CYS A 16 16.97 -25.60 36.56
CA CYS A 16 17.69 -26.10 35.38
C CYS A 16 19.13 -26.48 35.74
N SER A 17 19.53 -27.70 35.38
CA SER A 17 20.86 -28.24 35.70
C SER A 17 21.99 -27.70 34.81
N LYS A 18 21.66 -27.03 33.70
CA LYS A 18 22.65 -26.48 32.78
C LYS A 18 23.33 -25.25 33.38
N LYS A 19 24.63 -25.09 33.11
CA LYS A 19 25.38 -23.88 33.45
C LYS A 19 24.88 -22.69 32.64
N HIS A 20 24.88 -21.51 33.24
CA HIS A 20 24.53 -20.27 32.54
C HIS A 20 25.73 -19.76 31.71
N LYS A 21 25.49 -18.84 30.76
CA LYS A 21 26.59 -18.16 30.04
C LYS A 21 27.31 -17.18 30.98
N VAL A 22 28.58 -16.88 30.69
CA VAL A 22 29.28 -15.76 31.34
C VAL A 22 28.44 -14.49 31.12
N ASN A 23 28.10 -13.79 32.21
CA ASN A 23 27.24 -12.59 32.24
C ASN A 23 25.73 -12.80 31.95
N SER A 24 25.20 -14.02 31.98
CA SER A 24 23.75 -14.26 31.99
C SER A 24 23.33 -15.09 33.19
N GLN A 25 22.10 -14.90 33.66
CA GLN A 25 21.47 -15.74 34.68
C GLN A 25 20.88 -17.05 34.10
N HIS A 26 20.90 -17.19 32.76
CA HIS A 26 20.25 -18.28 32.04
C HIS A 26 21.25 -19.07 31.17
N CYS A 27 20.94 -20.35 30.95
CA CYS A 27 21.62 -21.13 29.92
C CYS A 27 21.14 -20.72 28.52
N THR A 28 21.90 -21.06 27.47
CA THR A 28 21.59 -20.68 26.08
C THR A 28 20.15 -20.99 25.66
N LEU A 29 19.65 -22.17 26.03
CA LEU A 29 18.28 -22.59 25.68
C LEU A 29 17.22 -21.66 26.28
N HIS A 30 17.39 -21.28 27.55
CA HIS A 30 16.43 -20.42 28.23
C HIS A 30 16.59 -18.96 27.88
N GLU A 31 17.80 -18.52 27.51
CA GLU A 31 17.99 -17.18 26.93
C GLU A 31 17.26 -17.07 25.59
N ASN A 32 17.37 -18.08 24.71
CA ASN A 32 16.60 -18.11 23.47
C ASN A 32 15.09 -18.09 23.74
N LYS A 33 14.61 -18.88 24.72
CA LYS A 33 13.20 -18.86 25.11
C LYS A 33 12.77 -17.49 25.67
N ARG A 34 13.62 -16.83 26.45
CA ARG A 34 13.39 -15.47 26.96
C ARG A 34 13.31 -14.45 25.83
N GLU A 35 14.21 -14.52 24.86
CA GLU A 35 14.17 -13.69 23.65
C GLU A 35 12.91 -13.96 22.81
N GLU A 36 12.47 -15.22 22.68
CA GLU A 36 11.26 -15.59 21.94
C GLU A 36 9.96 -15.17 22.64
N ALA A 37 9.91 -15.30 23.97
CA ALA A 37 8.74 -14.95 24.76
C ALA A 37 8.64 -13.44 25.02
N GLY A 38 9.78 -12.77 25.18
CA GLY A 38 9.89 -11.46 25.80
C GLY A 38 10.28 -11.61 27.28
N PRO A 39 11.15 -10.74 27.82
CA PRO A 39 11.63 -10.84 29.19
C PRO A 39 10.53 -10.76 30.26
N HIS A 40 9.50 -9.91 30.08
CA HIS A 40 8.42 -9.73 31.05
C HIS A 40 7.52 -10.96 31.08
N ARG A 41 7.07 -11.43 29.91
CA ARG A 41 6.32 -12.68 29.79
C ARG A 41 7.11 -13.87 30.34
N PHE A 42 8.40 -13.97 30.02
CA PHE A 42 9.25 -15.04 30.53
C PHE A 42 9.32 -15.03 32.06
N ALA A 43 9.52 -13.88 32.69
CA ALA A 43 9.52 -13.74 34.14
C ALA A 43 8.17 -14.13 34.76
N SER A 44 7.06 -13.70 34.15
CA SER A 44 5.70 -14.08 34.58
C SER A 44 5.46 -15.59 34.48
N GLU A 45 5.93 -16.24 33.41
CA GLU A 45 5.89 -17.70 33.26
C GLU A 45 6.71 -18.42 34.34
N GLN A 46 7.90 -17.90 34.69
CA GLN A 46 8.73 -18.46 35.75
C GLN A 46 8.06 -18.34 37.13
N LEU A 47 7.44 -17.20 37.42
CA LEU A 47 6.71 -16.99 38.66
C LEU A 47 5.50 -17.92 38.77
N ALA A 48 4.75 -18.09 37.68
CA ALA A 48 3.62 -19.01 37.63
C ALA A 48 4.05 -20.48 37.86
N ILE A 49 5.18 -20.90 37.30
CA ILE A 49 5.77 -22.22 37.56
C ILE A 49 6.13 -22.35 39.05
N LYS A 50 6.82 -21.37 39.63
CA LYS A 50 7.15 -21.35 41.06
C LYS A 50 5.89 -21.53 41.92
N HIS A 51 4.87 -20.72 41.70
CA HIS A 51 3.60 -20.76 42.45
C HIS A 51 2.92 -22.12 42.35
N LYS A 52 2.89 -22.70 41.15
CA LYS A 52 2.33 -24.05 40.93
C LYS A 52 3.04 -25.10 41.79
N PHE A 53 4.37 -25.11 41.81
CA PHE A 53 5.13 -26.11 42.54
C PHE A 53 5.10 -25.92 44.06
N GLU A 54 5.06 -24.68 44.54
CA GLU A 54 4.85 -24.40 45.96
C GLU A 54 3.49 -24.92 46.43
N ARG A 55 2.43 -24.69 45.63
CA ARG A 55 1.10 -25.22 45.91
C ARG A 55 1.07 -26.75 45.90
N SER A 56 1.64 -27.38 44.88
CA SER A 56 1.72 -28.85 44.81
C SER A 56 2.53 -29.45 45.95
N LYS A 57 3.59 -28.77 46.42
CA LYS A 57 4.35 -29.20 47.59
C LYS A 57 3.50 -29.12 48.85
N GLN A 58 2.87 -27.97 49.12
CA GLN A 58 2.00 -27.79 50.28
C GLN A 58 0.88 -28.83 50.33
N ILE A 59 0.20 -29.09 49.21
CA ILE A 59 -0.86 -30.10 49.12
C ILE A 59 -0.32 -31.48 49.53
N ARG A 60 0.85 -31.88 49.02
CA ARG A 60 1.47 -33.16 49.39
C ARG A 60 1.86 -33.22 50.87
N ASP A 61 2.49 -32.17 51.38
CA ASP A 61 2.90 -32.09 52.79
C ASP A 61 1.67 -32.24 53.72
N PHE A 62 0.53 -31.60 53.40
CA PHE A 62 -0.71 -31.75 54.16
C PHE A 62 -1.42 -33.09 53.95
N GLN A 63 -1.31 -33.70 52.78
CA GLN A 63 -1.82 -35.06 52.52
C GLN A 63 -1.06 -36.10 53.37
N GLU A 64 0.27 -36.07 53.36
CA GLU A 64 1.12 -36.98 54.15
C GLU A 64 0.84 -36.85 55.66
N ARG A 65 0.62 -35.61 56.15
CA ARG A 65 0.23 -35.37 57.54
C ARG A 65 -1.15 -35.95 57.88
N ARG A 66 -2.12 -35.88 56.96
CA ARG A 66 -3.45 -36.47 57.16
C ARG A 66 -3.39 -37.99 57.17
N GLU A 67 -2.55 -38.60 56.33
CA GLU A 67 -2.38 -40.06 56.27
C GLU A 67 -1.75 -40.64 57.54
N THR A 68 -0.93 -39.85 58.24
CA THR A 68 -0.28 -40.26 59.50
C THR A 68 -1.07 -39.90 60.76
N ALA A 69 -2.19 -39.18 60.63
CA ALA A 69 -3.01 -38.77 61.76
C ALA A 69 -3.77 -39.97 62.37
N THR A 70 -3.78 -40.05 63.70
CA THR A 70 -4.32 -41.20 64.46
C THR A 70 -5.79 -41.04 64.84
N GLY A 71 -6.36 -39.84 64.70
CA GLY A 71 -7.74 -39.57 65.07
C GLY A 71 -8.37 -38.36 64.40
N ALA A 72 -9.71 -38.28 64.47
CA ALA A 72 -10.51 -37.24 63.81
C ALA A 72 -10.16 -35.82 64.29
N GLN A 73 -9.77 -35.66 65.56
CA GLN A 73 -9.38 -34.36 66.11
C GLN A 73 -8.07 -33.85 65.49
N GLU A 74 -7.08 -34.72 65.29
CA GLU A 74 -5.81 -34.36 64.63
C GLU A 74 -6.06 -33.97 63.16
N ILE A 75 -6.89 -34.72 62.44
CA ILE A 75 -7.29 -34.40 61.07
C ILE A 75 -7.95 -33.00 60.99
N ARG A 76 -8.81 -32.66 61.96
CA ARG A 76 -9.43 -31.34 62.03
C ARG A 76 -8.41 -30.21 62.25
N VAL A 77 -7.42 -30.41 63.12
CA VAL A 77 -6.34 -29.44 63.34
C VAL A 77 -5.53 -29.26 62.05
N ILE A 78 -5.13 -30.35 61.39
CA ILE A 78 -4.38 -30.31 60.13
C ILE A 78 -5.17 -29.57 59.04
N THR A 79 -6.49 -29.79 58.96
CA THR A 79 -7.35 -29.11 57.98
C THR A 79 -7.46 -27.60 58.24
N ASN A 80 -7.55 -27.19 59.51
CA ASN A 80 -7.53 -25.77 59.88
C ASN A 80 -6.19 -25.12 59.53
N GLU A 81 -5.07 -25.80 59.79
CA GLU A 81 -3.74 -25.33 59.42
C GLU A 81 -3.56 -25.24 57.90
N GLU A 82 -4.06 -26.22 57.13
CA GLU A 82 -4.06 -26.21 55.67
C GLU A 82 -4.78 -24.97 55.15
N THR A 83 -5.96 -24.67 55.70
CA THR A 83 -6.77 -23.49 55.33
C THR A 83 -6.00 -22.18 55.58
N ILE A 84 -5.37 -22.05 56.74
CA ILE A 84 -4.56 -20.87 57.08
C ILE A 84 -3.35 -20.75 56.15
N ALA A 85 -2.67 -21.86 55.88
CA ALA A 85 -1.48 -21.90 55.05
C ALA A 85 -1.80 -21.61 53.57
N GLU A 86 -2.96 -22.05 53.07
CA GLU A 86 -3.47 -21.73 51.73
C GLU A 86 -3.80 -20.24 51.59
N ALA A 87 -4.46 -19.65 52.60
CA ALA A 87 -4.74 -18.22 52.64
C ALA A 87 -3.45 -17.39 52.60
N TYR A 88 -2.46 -17.74 53.43
CA TYR A 88 -1.16 -17.09 53.44
C TYR A 88 -0.43 -17.22 52.10
N MET A 89 -0.40 -18.43 51.52
CA MET A 89 0.21 -18.66 50.20
C MET A 89 -0.47 -17.82 49.12
N THR A 90 -1.79 -17.74 49.13
CA THR A 90 -2.57 -16.96 48.17
C THR A 90 -2.22 -15.47 48.26
N VAL A 91 -2.16 -14.91 49.48
CA VAL A 91 -1.74 -13.52 49.69
C VAL A 91 -0.31 -13.32 49.18
N ARG A 92 0.64 -14.19 49.55
CA ARG A 92 2.03 -14.10 49.09
C ARG A 92 2.14 -14.16 47.57
N HIS A 93 1.47 -15.11 46.91
CA HIS A 93 1.49 -15.24 45.44
C HIS A 93 0.95 -13.99 44.75
N ARG A 94 -0.11 -13.36 45.29
CA ARG A 94 -0.62 -12.08 44.79
C ARG A 94 0.39 -10.95 44.97
N THR A 95 1.02 -10.85 46.15
CA THR A 95 2.05 -9.84 46.41
C THR A 95 3.25 -9.99 45.48
N GLU A 96 3.73 -11.22 45.27
CA GLU A 96 4.83 -11.49 44.33
C GLU A 96 4.47 -11.12 42.89
N LEU A 97 3.24 -11.42 42.46
CA LEU A 97 2.76 -11.07 41.12
C LEU A 97 2.61 -9.55 40.95
N GLN A 98 2.13 -8.86 41.98
CA GLN A 98 2.02 -7.41 41.98
C GLN A 98 3.40 -6.76 41.93
N ALA A 99 4.34 -7.22 42.76
CA ALA A 99 5.72 -6.73 42.76
C ALA A 99 6.40 -6.93 41.39
N LEU A 100 6.15 -8.07 40.72
CA LEU A 100 6.64 -8.30 39.36
C LEU A 100 6.04 -7.31 38.37
N ARG A 101 4.72 -7.06 38.43
CA ARG A 101 4.04 -6.09 37.56
C ARG A 101 4.54 -4.66 37.80
N ASP A 102 4.75 -4.27 39.05
CA ASP A 102 5.26 -2.95 39.41
C ASP A 102 6.70 -2.77 38.90
N SER A 103 7.54 -3.81 39.02
CA SER A 103 8.88 -3.82 38.45
C SER A 103 8.86 -3.69 36.92
N GLN A 104 7.96 -4.42 36.25
CA GLN A 104 7.80 -4.34 34.79
C GLN A 104 7.31 -2.96 34.34
N ALA A 105 6.35 -2.38 35.04
CA ALA A 105 5.85 -1.03 34.77
C ALA A 105 6.95 0.02 34.94
N THR A 106 7.76 -0.11 36.01
CA THR A 106 8.91 0.77 36.25
C THR A 106 9.94 0.67 35.14
N GLU A 107 10.25 -0.54 34.66
CA GLU A 107 11.16 -0.76 33.53
C GLU A 107 10.62 -0.15 32.22
N ILE A 108 9.32 -0.27 31.96
CA ILE A 108 8.67 0.36 30.79
C ILE A 108 8.79 1.88 30.86
N ILE A 109 8.51 2.48 32.03
CA ILE A 109 8.65 3.91 32.24
C ILE A 109 10.11 4.35 32.03
N ALA A 110 11.07 3.60 32.60
CA ALA A 110 12.50 3.87 32.44
C ALA A 110 12.97 3.79 30.97
N ASN A 111 12.35 2.91 30.18
CA ASN A 111 12.61 2.75 28.74
C ASN A 111 11.78 3.71 27.87
N GLY A 112 11.34 4.86 28.41
CA GLY A 112 10.59 5.87 27.66
C GLY A 112 9.19 5.41 27.22
N GLY A 113 8.57 4.49 27.97
CA GLY A 113 7.28 3.90 27.64
C GLY A 113 7.34 2.69 26.69
N ILE A 114 8.54 2.26 26.28
CA ILE A 114 8.72 1.14 25.35
C ILE A 114 8.70 -0.18 26.12
N ASN A 115 7.83 -1.09 25.70
CA ASN A 115 7.73 -2.41 26.30
C ASN A 115 8.86 -3.35 25.83
N PRO A 116 9.67 -3.94 26.74
CA PRO A 116 10.72 -4.89 26.35
C PRO A 116 10.23 -6.16 25.64
N ASP A 117 8.97 -6.55 25.82
CA ASP A 117 8.35 -7.71 25.15
C ASP A 117 7.89 -7.40 23.72
N GLU A 118 7.89 -6.13 23.33
CA GLU A 118 7.34 -5.65 22.07
C GLU A 118 7.96 -6.34 20.84
N PRO A 119 9.30 -6.53 20.75
CA PRO A 119 9.89 -7.24 19.62
C PRO A 119 9.46 -8.70 19.54
N ALA A 120 9.30 -9.37 20.70
CA ALA A 120 8.85 -10.76 20.78
C ALA A 120 7.36 -10.89 20.41
N ARG A 121 6.54 -9.91 20.81
CA ARG A 121 5.13 -9.84 20.42
C ARG A 121 4.97 -9.68 18.92
N MET A 122 5.71 -8.75 18.30
CA MET A 122 5.70 -8.58 16.84
C MET A 122 6.11 -9.86 16.11
N ARG A 123 7.14 -10.59 16.59
CA ARG A 123 7.54 -11.87 15.96
C ARG A 123 6.43 -12.91 15.98
N ARG A 124 5.66 -12.98 17.08
CA ARG A 124 4.50 -13.89 17.15
C ARG A 124 3.41 -13.47 16.17
N GLU A 125 3.09 -12.18 16.15
CA GLU A 125 2.11 -11.64 15.19
C GLU A 125 2.53 -11.91 13.73
N LEU A 126 3.81 -11.72 13.39
CA LEU A 126 4.33 -12.02 12.05
C LEU A 126 4.23 -13.50 11.70
N LYS A 127 4.50 -14.42 12.65
CA LYS A 127 4.28 -15.86 12.45
C LYS A 127 2.81 -16.21 12.25
N ASP A 128 1.92 -15.57 13.00
CA ASP A 128 0.48 -15.79 12.87
C ASP A 128 -0.04 -15.28 11.51
N LEU A 129 0.42 -14.10 11.07
CA LEU A 129 0.13 -13.53 9.75
C LEU A 129 0.71 -14.39 8.62
N GLU A 130 1.92 -14.94 8.78
CA GLU A 130 2.49 -15.87 7.83
C GLU A 130 1.62 -17.13 7.71
N ALA A 131 1.25 -17.74 8.83
CA ALA A 131 0.38 -18.91 8.85
C ALA A 131 -1.01 -18.61 8.25
N GLN A 132 -1.56 -17.43 8.51
CA GLN A 132 -2.80 -16.97 7.89
C GLN A 132 -2.63 -16.81 6.39
N SER A 133 -1.56 -16.17 5.92
CA SER A 133 -1.28 -15.99 4.49
C SER A 133 -1.24 -17.33 3.75
N ILE A 134 -0.59 -18.34 4.33
CA ILE A 134 -0.49 -19.69 3.74
C ILE A 134 -1.87 -20.34 3.67
N ARG A 135 -2.67 -20.26 4.74
CA ARG A 135 -4.04 -20.79 4.74
C ARG A 135 -4.91 -20.11 3.69
N THR A 136 -4.89 -18.78 3.62
CA THR A 136 -5.67 -18.00 2.66
C THR A 136 -5.24 -18.32 1.22
N SER A 137 -3.95 -18.40 0.93
CA SER A 137 -3.43 -18.84 -0.37
C SER A 137 -3.90 -20.26 -0.74
N HIS A 138 -3.84 -21.22 0.18
CA HIS A 138 -4.37 -22.56 -0.05
C HIS A 138 -5.87 -22.57 -0.33
N TRP A 139 -6.65 -21.73 0.36
CA TRP A 139 -8.07 -21.58 0.09
C TRP A 139 -8.35 -21.01 -1.30
N ILE A 140 -7.60 -19.98 -1.72
CA ILE A 140 -7.68 -19.40 -3.08
C ILE A 140 -7.44 -20.49 -4.13
N ILE A 141 -6.36 -21.26 -3.98
CA ILE A 141 -6.00 -22.33 -4.93
C ILE A 141 -7.10 -23.40 -5.00
N ARG A 142 -7.58 -23.89 -3.85
CA ARG A 142 -8.61 -24.93 -3.80
C ARG A 142 -9.96 -24.48 -4.36
N ARG A 143 -10.26 -23.20 -4.24
CA ARG A 143 -11.54 -22.60 -4.65
C ARG A 143 -11.42 -21.82 -5.94
N TRP A 144 -10.36 -22.01 -6.72
CA TRP A 144 -10.07 -21.22 -7.90
C TRP A 144 -11.23 -21.18 -8.90
N ALA A 145 -11.85 -22.34 -9.17
CA ALA A 145 -13.00 -22.45 -10.06
C ALA A 145 -14.27 -21.75 -9.54
N ARG A 146 -14.34 -21.45 -8.24
CA ARG A 146 -15.48 -20.77 -7.60
C ARG A 146 -15.17 -19.30 -7.43
N ILE A 147 -15.49 -18.54 -8.47
CA ILE A 147 -15.14 -17.12 -8.60
C ILE A 147 -15.54 -16.26 -7.40
N ALA A 148 -16.76 -16.42 -6.90
CA ALA A 148 -17.25 -15.67 -5.74
C ALA A 148 -16.41 -15.95 -4.48
N GLU A 149 -16.01 -17.20 -4.27
CA GLU A 149 -15.17 -17.59 -3.14
C GLU A 149 -13.72 -17.08 -3.34
N ARG A 150 -13.15 -17.20 -4.54
CA ARG A 150 -11.82 -16.64 -4.88
C ARG A 150 -11.76 -15.13 -4.60
N ASN A 151 -12.75 -14.39 -5.09
CA ASN A 151 -12.81 -12.93 -4.95
C ASN A 151 -12.96 -12.49 -3.49
N HIS A 152 -13.46 -13.35 -2.60
CA HIS A 152 -13.53 -13.09 -1.17
C HIS A 152 -12.15 -13.17 -0.49
N PHE A 153 -11.30 -14.13 -0.89
CA PHE A 153 -10.00 -14.37 -0.24
C PHE A 153 -8.86 -13.47 -0.73
N LEU A 154 -8.95 -12.90 -1.93
CA LEU A 154 -7.93 -11.96 -2.44
C LEU A 154 -7.80 -10.69 -1.58
N PRO A 155 -8.89 -9.99 -1.20
CA PRO A 155 -8.84 -8.88 -0.26
C PRO A 155 -8.33 -9.29 1.13
N GLU A 156 -8.63 -10.50 1.59
CA GLU A 156 -8.10 -11.00 2.86
C GLU A 156 -6.58 -11.13 2.81
N LEU A 157 -6.03 -11.69 1.72
CA LEU A 157 -4.58 -11.80 1.53
C LEU A 157 -3.89 -10.43 1.43
N ASP A 158 -4.52 -9.45 0.79
CA ASP A 158 -4.03 -8.07 0.74
C ASP A 158 -4.13 -7.34 2.09
N ALA A 159 -5.16 -7.64 2.89
CA ALA A 159 -5.27 -7.12 4.26
C ALA A 159 -4.13 -7.67 5.15
N ILE A 160 -3.76 -8.95 5.00
CA ILE A 160 -2.60 -9.54 5.69
C ILE A 160 -1.31 -8.81 5.26
N ARG A 161 -1.11 -8.59 3.95
CA ARG A 161 0.03 -7.81 3.42
C ARG A 161 0.10 -6.41 4.03
N THR A 162 -1.02 -5.71 4.02
CA THR A 162 -1.14 -4.36 4.59
C THR A 162 -0.77 -4.35 6.07
N ARG A 163 -1.21 -5.36 6.84
CA ARG A 163 -0.86 -5.49 8.25
C ARG A 163 0.63 -5.75 8.46
N VAL A 164 1.26 -6.59 7.64
CA VAL A 164 2.72 -6.83 7.66
C VAL A 164 3.49 -5.53 7.44
N ARG A 165 3.08 -4.70 6.47
CA ARG A 165 3.69 -3.38 6.22
C ARG A 165 3.52 -2.42 7.39
N GLN A 166 2.35 -2.39 8.02
CA GLN A 166 2.10 -1.56 9.20
C GLN A 166 3.01 -1.94 10.37
N ILE A 167 3.29 -3.23 10.58
CA ILE A 167 4.27 -3.68 11.59
C ILE A 167 5.66 -3.14 11.24
N GLY A 168 6.06 -3.19 9.96
CA GLY A 168 7.32 -2.64 9.46
C GLY A 168 7.51 -1.13 9.69
N GLN A 169 6.43 -0.38 9.89
CA GLN A 169 6.45 1.06 10.12
C GLN A 169 6.44 1.44 11.61
N GLN A 170 6.42 0.46 12.53
CA GLN A 170 6.43 0.78 13.96
C GLN A 170 7.79 1.34 14.40
N PRO A 171 7.82 2.40 15.22
CA PRO A 171 9.05 3.16 15.52
C PRO A 171 10.12 2.36 16.27
N HIS A 172 9.72 1.31 16.99
CA HIS A 172 10.58 0.46 17.83
C HIS A 172 10.76 -0.95 17.25
N ILE A 173 10.57 -1.12 15.94
CA ILE A 173 10.84 -2.39 15.28
C ILE A 173 12.34 -2.70 15.30
N THR A 174 12.70 -3.94 15.64
CA THR A 174 14.12 -4.37 15.63
C THR A 174 14.56 -4.73 14.21
N GLN A 175 15.87 -4.63 13.93
CA GLN A 175 16.43 -4.99 12.62
C GLN A 175 16.03 -6.41 12.17
N ARG A 176 16.12 -7.38 13.09
CA ARG A 176 15.66 -8.75 12.83
C ARG A 176 14.19 -8.84 12.44
N ASN A 177 13.33 -8.02 13.04
CA ASN A 177 11.90 -7.99 12.70
C ASN A 177 11.67 -7.29 11.35
N ILE A 178 12.46 -6.28 10.99
CA ILE A 178 12.43 -5.64 9.67
C ILE A 178 12.71 -6.68 8.57
N GLU A 179 13.75 -7.50 8.75
CA GLU A 179 14.10 -8.57 7.79
C GLU A 179 12.95 -9.57 7.60
N ILE A 180 12.30 -9.99 8.70
CA ILE A 180 11.13 -10.89 8.65
C ILE A 180 9.96 -10.21 7.93
N VAL A 181 9.70 -8.92 8.20
CA VAL A 181 8.64 -8.15 7.54
C VAL A 181 8.89 -8.06 6.04
N GLN A 182 10.10 -7.71 5.62
CA GLN A 182 10.45 -7.56 4.21
C GLN A 182 10.32 -8.88 3.45
N ASP A 183 10.82 -9.97 4.02
CA ASP A 183 10.73 -11.30 3.42
C ASP A 183 9.27 -11.79 3.33
N LEU A 184 8.47 -11.56 4.38
CA LEU A 184 7.05 -11.92 4.37
C LEU A 184 6.22 -11.05 3.40
N ASP A 185 6.44 -9.73 3.35
CA ASP A 185 5.77 -8.83 2.40
C ASP A 185 6.06 -9.22 0.96
N ARG A 186 7.32 -9.55 0.66
CA ARG A 186 7.74 -10.05 -0.65
C ARG A 186 7.00 -11.33 -1.02
N ARG A 187 7.00 -12.36 -0.15
CA ARG A 187 6.29 -13.62 -0.40
C ARG A 187 4.79 -13.44 -0.61
N ILE A 188 4.14 -12.58 0.17
CA ILE A 188 2.70 -12.33 0.02
C ILE A 188 2.43 -11.60 -1.30
N THR A 189 3.28 -10.63 -1.67
CA THR A 189 3.18 -9.90 -2.94
C THR A 189 3.35 -10.84 -4.13
N GLU A 190 4.36 -11.70 -4.13
CA GLU A 190 4.58 -12.72 -5.18
C GLU A 190 3.34 -13.60 -5.38
N ARG A 191 2.74 -14.11 -4.29
CA ARG A 191 1.51 -14.92 -4.37
C ARG A 191 0.31 -14.15 -4.89
N LEU A 192 0.14 -12.89 -4.45
CA LEU A 192 -0.93 -12.03 -4.95
C LEU A 192 -0.76 -11.82 -6.46
N ASP A 193 0.44 -11.51 -6.92
CA ASP A 193 0.74 -11.28 -8.32
C ASP A 193 0.49 -12.54 -9.16
N GLU A 194 0.89 -13.72 -8.68
CA GLU A 194 0.60 -15.01 -9.32
C GLU A 194 -0.90 -15.27 -9.44
N PHE A 195 -1.66 -15.10 -8.36
CA PHE A 195 -3.12 -15.25 -8.41
C PHE A 195 -3.72 -14.24 -9.37
N MET A 196 -3.24 -13.01 -9.36
CA MET A 196 -3.77 -12.01 -10.25
C MET A 196 -3.48 -12.29 -11.72
N ALA A 197 -2.28 -12.75 -12.06
CA ALA A 197 -1.91 -13.17 -13.41
C ALA A 197 -2.81 -14.31 -13.89
N ARG A 198 -3.07 -15.31 -13.03
CA ARG A 198 -3.97 -16.41 -13.35
C ARG A 198 -5.41 -15.94 -13.56
N ALA A 199 -5.89 -15.02 -12.71
CA ALA A 199 -7.22 -14.46 -12.86
C ALA A 199 -7.37 -13.67 -14.17
N MET A 200 -6.31 -12.99 -14.62
CA MET A 200 -6.28 -12.32 -15.93
C MET A 200 -6.35 -13.32 -17.08
N GLN A 201 -5.58 -14.40 -17.01
CA GLN A 201 -5.60 -15.44 -18.04
C GLN A 201 -7.00 -16.08 -18.16
N ASP A 202 -7.69 -16.30 -17.04
CA ASP A 202 -9.08 -16.79 -17.05
C ASP A 202 -10.03 -15.82 -17.78
N ILE A 203 -9.85 -14.50 -17.61
CA ILE A 203 -10.63 -13.47 -18.32
C ILE A 203 -10.32 -13.49 -19.83
N GLU A 204 -9.03 -13.57 -20.17
CA GLU A 204 -8.57 -13.58 -21.56
C GLU A 204 -9.07 -14.82 -22.31
N ASN A 205 -9.22 -15.95 -21.62
CA ASN A 205 -9.80 -17.18 -22.16
C ASN A 205 -11.34 -17.19 -22.21
N GLY A 206 -12.00 -16.04 -22.06
CA GLY A 206 -13.46 -15.92 -22.14
C GLY A 206 -14.20 -16.28 -20.85
N GLY A 207 -13.51 -16.40 -19.71
CA GLY A 207 -14.13 -16.59 -18.41
C GLY A 207 -14.89 -15.35 -17.94
N ALA A 208 -16.12 -15.53 -17.47
CA ALA A 208 -16.92 -14.47 -16.86
C ALA A 208 -16.66 -14.39 -15.36
N ILE A 209 -16.23 -13.24 -14.83
CA ILE A 209 -16.12 -13.02 -13.39
C ILE A 209 -17.41 -12.35 -12.88
N GLN A 210 -18.22 -13.08 -12.11
CA GLN A 210 -19.32 -12.48 -11.34
C GLN A 210 -18.78 -11.46 -10.33
N GLY A 211 -19.30 -10.22 -10.36
CA GLY A 211 -18.85 -9.11 -9.51
C GLY A 211 -17.69 -8.27 -10.08
N TRP A 212 -17.37 -8.39 -11.38
CA TRP A 212 -16.29 -7.64 -12.02
C TRP A 212 -16.80 -6.99 -13.30
N GLY A 213 -17.24 -5.74 -13.16
CA GLY A 213 -17.88 -4.97 -14.22
C GLY A 213 -19.40 -4.96 -14.09
N GLY A 214 -20.02 -3.79 -14.28
CA GLY A 214 -21.49 -3.66 -14.29
C GLY A 214 -22.15 -3.24 -12.97
N GLU A 215 -21.38 -3.06 -11.90
CA GLU A 215 -21.86 -2.50 -10.63
C GLU A 215 -22.14 -1.00 -10.77
N PRO A 216 -23.19 -0.48 -10.09
CA PRO A 216 -23.51 0.93 -10.12
C PRO A 216 -22.40 1.78 -9.50
N VAL A 217 -22.01 2.85 -10.20
CA VAL A 217 -21.00 3.81 -9.69
C VAL A 217 -21.54 4.51 -8.43
N PRO A 218 -20.84 4.44 -7.27
CA PRO A 218 -21.24 5.12 -6.04
C PRO A 218 -21.44 6.63 -6.22
N ALA A 219 -22.50 7.20 -5.63
CA ALA A 219 -22.85 8.61 -5.80
C ALA A 219 -21.73 9.56 -5.34
N ALA A 220 -21.02 9.22 -4.25
CA ALA A 220 -19.91 10.03 -3.72
C ALA A 220 -18.73 10.17 -4.71
N GLN A 221 -18.46 9.16 -5.53
CA GLN A 221 -17.37 9.19 -6.51
C GLN A 221 -17.69 10.06 -7.73
N ARG A 222 -18.98 10.35 -7.99
CA ARG A 222 -19.40 11.21 -9.11
C ARG A 222 -19.24 12.70 -8.83
N LEU A 223 -19.19 13.09 -7.55
CA LEU A 223 -19.16 14.50 -7.14
C LEU A 223 -17.74 15.11 -7.15
N GLY A 224 -16.70 14.31 -6.90
CA GLY A 224 -15.34 14.82 -6.70
C GLY A 224 -14.72 15.50 -7.93
N ALA A 225 -14.98 14.98 -9.14
CA ALA A 225 -14.42 15.56 -10.36
C ALA A 225 -15.16 16.82 -10.84
N ARG A 226 -16.45 16.97 -10.50
CA ARG A 226 -17.16 18.24 -10.71
C ARG A 226 -16.57 19.36 -9.86
N ALA A 227 -16.12 19.05 -8.63
CA ALA A 227 -15.43 20.01 -7.79
C ALA A 227 -14.03 20.40 -8.33
N MET A 228 -13.35 19.49 -9.03
CA MET A 228 -12.02 19.72 -9.64
C MET A 228 -12.04 20.31 -11.05
N ALA A 229 -13.22 20.38 -11.69
CA ALA A 229 -13.41 20.98 -13.02
C ALA A 229 -13.75 22.48 -12.97
N LEU A 230 -13.94 23.06 -11.78
CA LEU A 230 -14.21 24.49 -11.62
C LEU A 230 -12.91 25.31 -11.65
N PRO A 231 -12.79 26.35 -12.49
CA PRO A 231 -11.64 27.25 -12.45
C PRO A 231 -11.61 28.03 -11.12
N PRO A 232 -10.43 28.44 -10.62
CA PRO A 232 -10.31 29.19 -9.38
C PRO A 232 -11.06 30.53 -9.50
N ALA A 233 -11.78 30.91 -8.44
CA ALA A 233 -12.76 32.00 -8.42
C ALA A 233 -12.19 33.43 -8.66
N ASN A 234 -10.88 33.60 -8.87
CA ASN A 234 -10.23 34.90 -8.94
C ASN A 234 -9.75 35.24 -10.37
N GLN A 235 -10.42 36.20 -11.02
CA GLN A 235 -10.07 36.73 -12.34
C GLN A 235 -8.62 37.28 -12.43
N GLN A 236 -8.06 37.79 -11.33
CA GLN A 236 -6.68 38.28 -11.30
C GLN A 236 -5.62 37.16 -11.31
N GLN A 237 -5.95 35.94 -10.86
CA GLN A 237 -5.06 34.77 -10.98
C GLN A 237 -5.12 34.17 -12.39
N LEU A 238 -6.29 34.20 -13.04
CA LEU A 238 -6.44 33.76 -14.43
C LEU A 238 -5.62 34.61 -15.41
N ALA A 239 -5.58 35.93 -15.21
CA ALA A 239 -4.75 36.82 -16.03
C ALA A 239 -3.24 36.59 -15.84
N ARG A 240 -2.80 36.26 -14.62
CA ARG A 240 -1.39 35.92 -14.34
C ARG A 240 -0.98 34.56 -14.91
N LEU A 241 -1.88 33.57 -14.86
CA LEU A 241 -1.69 32.27 -15.49
C LEU A 241 -1.66 32.41 -17.02
N ALA A 242 -2.58 33.16 -17.62
CA ALA A 242 -2.64 33.32 -19.08
C ALA A 242 -1.37 33.96 -19.68
N ASN A 243 -0.67 34.81 -18.92
CA ASN A 243 0.58 35.46 -19.32
C ASN A 243 1.84 34.70 -18.88
N ASP A 244 1.71 33.51 -18.29
CA ASP A 244 2.84 32.67 -17.92
C ASP A 244 3.25 31.80 -19.13
N ASN A 245 4.44 32.09 -19.66
CA ASN A 245 5.02 31.40 -20.83
C ASN A 245 5.34 29.92 -20.55
N GLN A 246 5.28 29.47 -19.29
CA GLN A 246 5.38 28.06 -18.89
C GLN A 246 4.02 27.44 -18.53
N ASN A 247 2.91 28.14 -18.77
CA ASN A 247 1.59 27.63 -18.44
C ASN A 247 1.17 26.48 -19.36
N VAL A 248 0.77 25.37 -18.74
CA VAL A 248 0.17 24.19 -19.39
C VAL A 248 -1.25 24.45 -19.93
N HIS A 249 -1.83 25.62 -19.65
CA HIS A 249 -3.12 26.09 -20.16
C HIS A 249 -2.99 27.04 -21.37
N THR A 250 -1.88 26.98 -22.11
CA THR A 250 -1.74 27.70 -23.40
C THR A 250 -2.55 27.01 -24.49
N GLN A 251 -3.10 27.78 -25.45
CA GLN A 251 -3.92 27.23 -26.55
C GLN A 251 -3.21 26.09 -27.29
N LEU A 252 -1.92 26.25 -27.56
CA LEU A 252 -1.10 25.24 -28.23
C LEU A 252 -0.99 23.92 -27.43
N VAL A 253 -0.81 23.98 -26.11
CA VAL A 253 -0.76 22.77 -25.26
C VAL A 253 -2.13 22.09 -25.18
N VAL A 254 -3.20 22.88 -25.18
CA VAL A 254 -4.58 22.38 -25.22
C VAL A 254 -4.84 21.66 -26.54
N GLU A 255 -4.46 22.26 -27.68
CA GLU A 255 -4.63 21.67 -29.01
C GLU A 255 -3.83 20.39 -29.18
N GLN A 256 -2.58 20.36 -28.73
CA GLN A 256 -1.77 19.14 -28.76
C GLN A 256 -2.38 18.05 -27.87
N THR A 257 -2.88 18.40 -26.68
CA THR A 257 -3.57 17.43 -25.81
C THR A 257 -4.83 16.90 -26.49
N LYS A 258 -5.63 17.75 -27.14
CA LYS A 258 -6.82 17.33 -27.91
C LYS A 258 -6.44 16.36 -29.04
N LYS A 259 -5.36 16.64 -29.78
CA LYS A 259 -4.84 15.76 -30.83
C LYS A 259 -4.43 14.39 -30.27
N ASN A 260 -3.64 14.38 -29.19
CA ASN A 260 -3.22 13.14 -28.52
C ASN A 260 -4.44 12.33 -28.04
N VAL A 261 -5.45 12.99 -27.48
CA VAL A 261 -6.70 12.34 -27.06
C VAL A 261 -7.41 11.68 -28.24
N GLN A 262 -7.52 12.35 -29.39
CA GLN A 262 -8.15 11.78 -30.58
C GLN A 262 -7.42 10.53 -31.09
N GLU A 263 -6.09 10.51 -31.04
CA GLU A 263 -5.32 9.32 -31.41
C GLU A 263 -5.58 8.16 -30.44
N ILE A 264 -5.64 8.42 -29.12
CA ILE A 264 -5.93 7.39 -28.11
C ILE A 264 -7.33 6.80 -28.29
N LEU A 265 -8.32 7.62 -28.64
CA LEU A 265 -9.70 7.16 -28.81
C LEU A 265 -9.88 6.22 -30.02
N LYS A 266 -8.92 6.15 -30.94
CA LYS A 266 -8.93 5.18 -32.05
C LYS A 266 -8.60 3.75 -31.60
N ILE A 267 -8.04 3.58 -30.40
CA ILE A 267 -7.65 2.27 -29.87
C ILE A 267 -8.92 1.45 -29.60
N PRO A 268 -9.03 0.22 -30.14
CA PRO A 268 -10.23 -0.59 -29.95
C PRO A 268 -10.33 -1.05 -28.50
N VAL A 269 -11.43 -0.66 -27.84
CA VAL A 269 -11.74 -1.05 -26.44
C VAL A 269 -12.87 -2.07 -26.41
N PRO A 270 -12.65 -3.30 -25.90
CA PRO A 270 -13.72 -4.28 -25.74
C PRO A 270 -14.81 -3.79 -24.77
N GLU A 271 -16.05 -4.24 -24.96
CA GLU A 271 -17.22 -3.70 -24.23
C GLU A 271 -17.08 -3.80 -22.70
N ILE A 272 -16.47 -4.88 -22.17
CA ILE A 272 -16.23 -5.05 -20.73
C ILE A 272 -15.22 -4.06 -20.14
N PHE A 273 -14.34 -3.49 -20.98
CA PHE A 273 -13.35 -2.49 -20.60
C PHE A 273 -13.80 -1.07 -20.89
N LYS A 274 -14.86 -0.90 -21.67
CA LYS A 274 -15.36 0.40 -22.10
C LYS A 274 -16.02 1.15 -20.95
N TRP A 275 -15.70 2.42 -20.83
CA TRP A 275 -16.21 3.31 -19.82
C TRP A 275 -17.71 3.50 -20.01
N GLN A 276 -18.44 3.46 -18.90
CA GLN A 276 -19.88 3.65 -18.87
C GLN A 276 -20.25 4.56 -17.69
N ARG A 277 -21.17 5.49 -17.92
CA ARG A 277 -21.59 6.47 -16.90
C ARG A 277 -22.12 5.82 -15.61
N ASN A 278 -22.84 4.71 -15.75
CA ASN A 278 -23.56 4.09 -14.65
C ASN A 278 -22.91 2.80 -14.16
N LYS A 279 -21.82 2.34 -14.79
CA LYS A 279 -21.22 1.03 -14.53
C LYS A 279 -19.70 1.14 -14.55
N LEU A 280 -19.04 0.59 -13.53
CA LEU A 280 -17.58 0.49 -13.54
C LEU A 280 -17.13 -0.52 -14.58
N SER A 281 -16.14 -0.15 -15.40
CA SER A 281 -15.52 -1.03 -16.39
C SER A 281 -14.38 -1.86 -15.77
N MET A 282 -13.92 -2.86 -16.51
CA MET A 282 -12.75 -3.65 -16.12
C MET A 282 -11.45 -2.84 -16.11
N THR A 283 -11.34 -1.76 -16.88
CA THR A 283 -10.17 -0.86 -16.86
C THR A 283 -9.96 -0.30 -15.46
N TYR A 284 -11.00 0.28 -14.86
CA TYR A 284 -10.93 0.85 -13.51
C TYR A 284 -10.41 -0.16 -12.49
N LYS A 285 -11.04 -1.35 -12.45
CA LYS A 285 -10.71 -2.39 -11.47
C LYS A 285 -9.27 -2.88 -11.64
N THR A 286 -8.84 -3.08 -12.88
CA THR A 286 -7.49 -3.57 -13.16
C THR A 286 -6.42 -2.52 -12.87
N ILE A 287 -6.64 -1.24 -13.18
CA ILE A 287 -5.69 -0.17 -12.82
C ILE A 287 -5.56 -0.02 -11.30
N VAL A 288 -6.68 0.07 -10.56
CA VAL A 288 -6.64 0.23 -9.09
C VAL A 288 -5.84 -0.90 -8.43
N MET A 289 -5.97 -2.11 -8.97
CA MET A 289 -5.35 -3.30 -8.43
C MET A 289 -3.87 -3.45 -8.83
N PHE A 290 -3.52 -3.18 -10.09
CA PHE A 290 -2.17 -3.45 -10.62
C PHE A 290 -1.20 -2.27 -10.49
N CYS A 291 -1.71 -1.05 -10.42
CA CYS A 291 -0.86 0.14 -10.29
C CYS A 291 -0.45 0.42 -8.83
N HIS A 292 -0.85 -0.44 -7.88
CA HIS A 292 -0.55 -0.32 -6.43
C HIS A 292 -0.67 1.12 -5.93
N LEU A 293 -1.77 1.78 -6.31
CA LEU A 293 -2.00 3.18 -6.04
C LEU A 293 -2.06 3.44 -4.53
N SER A 294 -1.46 4.53 -4.07
CA SER A 294 -1.68 5.00 -2.70
C SER A 294 -3.17 5.30 -2.48
N PRO A 295 -3.70 5.27 -1.24
CA PRO A 295 -5.11 5.59 -0.99
C PRO A 295 -5.55 6.94 -1.57
N LYS A 296 -4.66 7.95 -1.54
CA LYS A 296 -4.91 9.28 -2.10
C LYS A 296 -4.94 9.26 -3.64
N SER A 297 -3.99 8.57 -4.27
CA SER A 297 -3.96 8.39 -5.72
C SER A 297 -5.19 7.61 -6.21
N ALA A 298 -5.55 6.53 -5.52
CA ALA A 298 -6.71 5.70 -5.85
C ALA A 298 -8.02 6.50 -5.75
N TRP A 299 -8.16 7.32 -4.71
CA TRP A 299 -9.33 8.19 -4.57
C TRP A 299 -9.43 9.22 -5.69
N GLN A 300 -8.33 9.92 -6.00
CA GLN A 300 -8.34 10.93 -7.05
C GLN A 300 -8.57 10.32 -8.44
N PHE A 301 -7.91 9.20 -8.73
CA PHE A 301 -8.15 8.42 -9.95
C PHE A 301 -9.61 8.01 -10.05
N SER A 302 -10.19 7.46 -8.98
CA SER A 302 -11.59 7.05 -8.93
C SER A 302 -12.55 8.20 -9.18
N SER A 303 -12.30 9.36 -8.54
CA SER A 303 -13.08 10.56 -8.73
C SER A 303 -13.09 11.01 -10.20
N MET A 304 -11.94 11.00 -10.86
CA MET A 304 -11.80 11.41 -12.26
C MET A 304 -12.41 10.38 -13.23
N TYR A 305 -12.08 9.11 -13.03
CA TYR A 305 -12.54 8.01 -13.87
C TYR A 305 -14.06 7.84 -13.80
N CYS A 306 -14.67 8.00 -12.64
CA CYS A 306 -16.12 7.86 -12.47
C CYS A 306 -16.92 9.11 -12.86
N SER A 307 -16.25 10.19 -13.27
CA SER A 307 -16.91 11.45 -13.61
C SER A 307 -17.49 11.44 -15.01
N ASP A 308 -18.63 12.11 -15.17
CA ASP A 308 -19.18 12.50 -16.47
C ASP A 308 -18.74 13.90 -16.93
N ALA A 309 -17.69 14.45 -16.30
CA ALA A 309 -17.23 15.80 -16.61
C ALA A 309 -16.68 15.88 -18.03
N THR A 310 -16.94 17.01 -18.68
CA THR A 310 -16.28 17.39 -19.92
C THR A 310 -14.96 18.08 -19.58
N ILE A 311 -13.91 17.78 -20.34
CA ILE A 311 -12.59 18.41 -20.20
C ILE A 311 -12.21 18.97 -21.57
N TYR A 312 -11.77 20.24 -21.63
CA TYR A 312 -11.46 20.96 -22.88
C TYR A 312 -12.61 21.02 -23.91
N ASP A 313 -13.87 21.01 -23.44
CA ASP A 313 -15.06 20.98 -24.30
C ASP A 313 -15.11 19.79 -25.26
N LEU A 314 -14.46 18.68 -24.87
CA LEU A 314 -14.59 17.39 -25.54
C LEU A 314 -15.92 16.73 -25.12
N GLU A 315 -15.94 15.40 -25.01
CA GLU A 315 -17.15 14.66 -24.67
C GLU A 315 -17.26 14.32 -23.17
N PRO A 316 -18.48 14.03 -22.67
CA PRO A 316 -18.68 13.58 -21.29
C PRO A 316 -17.94 12.29 -20.98
N GLY A 317 -17.27 12.25 -19.83
CA GLY A 317 -16.51 11.08 -19.39
C GLY A 317 -15.22 10.85 -20.17
N ILE A 318 -14.71 11.89 -20.86
CA ILE A 318 -13.52 11.79 -21.72
C ILE A 318 -12.31 11.21 -20.98
N PHE A 319 -12.12 11.56 -19.70
CA PHE A 319 -11.03 11.02 -18.90
C PHE A 319 -11.10 9.48 -18.81
N GLY A 320 -12.27 8.93 -18.50
CA GLY A 320 -12.45 7.48 -18.41
C GLY A 320 -12.21 6.77 -19.74
N LYS A 321 -12.68 7.36 -20.84
CA LYS A 321 -12.50 6.81 -22.20
C LYS A 321 -11.04 6.82 -22.65
N VAL A 322 -10.31 7.90 -22.37
CA VAL A 322 -8.87 7.98 -22.64
C VAL A 322 -8.12 6.95 -21.80
N VAL A 323 -8.45 6.80 -20.52
CA VAL A 323 -7.85 5.79 -19.65
C VAL A 323 -8.11 4.37 -20.16
N ASP A 324 -9.29 4.08 -20.72
CA ASP A 324 -9.55 2.78 -21.34
C ASP A 324 -8.64 2.50 -22.54
N GLY A 325 -8.52 3.48 -23.44
CA GLY A 325 -7.64 3.37 -24.61
C GLY A 325 -6.18 3.16 -24.20
N VAL A 326 -5.69 3.99 -23.26
CA VAL A 326 -4.35 3.84 -22.66
C VAL A 326 -4.17 2.45 -22.08
N TRP A 327 -5.11 1.97 -21.27
CA TRP A 327 -4.98 0.66 -20.65
C TRP A 327 -5.00 -0.50 -21.65
N GLN A 328 -5.84 -0.43 -22.69
CA GLN A 328 -5.84 -1.45 -23.73
C GLN A 328 -4.52 -1.47 -24.51
N PHE A 329 -3.94 -0.30 -24.79
CA PHE A 329 -2.62 -0.23 -25.41
C PHE A 329 -1.56 -0.92 -24.54
N ILE A 330 -1.53 -0.57 -23.24
CA ILE A 330 -0.58 -1.14 -22.28
C ILE A 330 -0.72 -2.67 -22.22
N LYS A 331 -1.95 -3.19 -22.19
CA LYS A 331 -2.19 -4.64 -22.13
C LYS A 331 -1.65 -5.39 -23.34
N ASN A 332 -1.80 -4.80 -24.53
CA ASN A 332 -1.43 -5.42 -25.80
C ASN A 332 0.03 -5.17 -26.19
N SER A 333 0.71 -4.25 -25.50
CA SER A 333 2.10 -3.90 -25.76
C SER A 333 3.10 -4.99 -25.30
N PRO A 334 4.23 -5.19 -26.01
CA PRO A 334 5.37 -5.94 -25.50
C PRO A 334 5.99 -5.26 -24.25
N ASP A 335 5.96 -3.93 -24.18
CA ASP A 335 6.56 -3.12 -23.11
C ASP A 335 5.62 -2.88 -21.91
N ARG A 336 4.61 -3.74 -21.76
CA ARG A 336 3.53 -3.61 -20.77
C ARG A 336 4.01 -3.40 -19.33
N VAL A 337 5.17 -3.95 -18.96
CA VAL A 337 5.72 -3.84 -17.60
C VAL A 337 6.17 -2.42 -17.32
N ASP A 338 6.89 -1.80 -18.25
CA ASP A 338 7.41 -0.44 -18.07
C ASP A 338 6.31 0.60 -18.25
N LEU A 339 5.41 0.39 -19.22
CA LEU A 339 4.23 1.22 -19.38
C LEU A 339 3.32 1.22 -18.14
N LYS A 340 3.18 0.09 -17.43
CA LYS A 340 2.47 0.05 -16.14
C LYS A 340 3.18 0.87 -15.06
N LYS A 341 4.51 0.88 -15.02
CA LYS A 341 5.28 1.72 -14.08
C LYS A 341 5.07 3.20 -14.39
N ILE A 342 5.13 3.58 -15.67
CA ILE A 342 4.88 4.96 -16.13
C ILE A 342 3.46 5.38 -15.76
N LEU A 343 2.44 4.58 -16.09
CA LEU A 343 1.05 4.86 -15.70
C LEU A 343 0.92 5.05 -14.17
N SER A 344 1.55 4.19 -13.38
CA SER A 344 1.50 4.26 -11.92
C SER A 344 2.19 5.52 -11.38
N ALA A 345 3.27 5.97 -12.01
CA ALA A 345 3.95 7.22 -11.68
C ALA A 345 3.07 8.42 -12.04
N GLU A 346 2.51 8.47 -13.25
CA GLU A 346 1.62 9.56 -13.69
C GLU A 346 0.36 9.67 -12.80
N LEU A 347 -0.25 8.55 -12.42
CA LEU A 347 -1.39 8.54 -11.49
C LEU A 347 -1.02 9.00 -10.07
N ARG A 348 0.25 8.86 -9.67
CA ARG A 348 0.73 9.37 -8.38
C ARG A 348 1.02 10.88 -8.46
N ASP A 349 1.60 11.32 -9.56
CA ASP A 349 1.95 12.73 -9.78
C ASP A 349 0.71 13.59 -10.08
N ASN A 350 -0.38 12.96 -10.50
CA ASN A 350 -1.69 13.60 -10.66
C ASN A 350 -2.27 14.18 -9.36
N ILE A 351 -1.79 13.76 -8.18
CA ILE A 351 -2.37 14.17 -6.89
C ILE A 351 -2.40 15.71 -6.76
N GLY A 352 -3.59 16.27 -6.59
CA GLY A 352 -3.79 17.72 -6.43
C GLY A 352 -3.79 18.52 -7.73
N MET A 353 -3.65 17.89 -8.90
CA MET A 353 -3.78 18.55 -10.20
C MET A 353 -5.23 18.74 -10.63
N CYS A 354 -5.49 19.75 -11.47
CA CYS A 354 -6.80 20.00 -12.08
C CYS A 354 -7.17 18.92 -13.13
N ALA A 355 -8.44 18.87 -13.53
CA ALA A 355 -8.95 17.89 -14.48
C ALA A 355 -8.19 17.89 -15.83
N GLN A 356 -7.85 19.09 -16.32
CA GLN A 356 -7.06 19.29 -17.55
C GLN A 356 -5.66 18.68 -17.44
N GLY A 357 -4.95 18.94 -16.33
CA GLY A 357 -3.63 18.37 -16.07
C GLY A 357 -3.65 16.85 -15.92
N ASN A 358 -4.68 16.29 -15.28
CA ASN A 358 -4.87 14.84 -15.17
C ASN A 358 -5.02 14.20 -16.55
N LEU A 359 -5.79 14.81 -17.45
CA LEU A 359 -5.99 14.30 -18.80
C LEU A 359 -4.70 14.33 -19.63
N SER A 360 -3.97 15.45 -19.60
CA SER A 360 -2.69 15.60 -20.31
C SER A 360 -1.66 14.56 -19.86
N ARG A 361 -1.58 14.26 -18.55
CA ARG A 361 -0.68 13.21 -18.03
C ARG A 361 -1.06 11.80 -18.48
N MET A 362 -2.34 11.50 -18.69
CA MET A 362 -2.74 10.21 -19.28
C MET A 362 -2.25 10.07 -20.72
N CYS A 363 -2.19 11.16 -21.49
CA CYS A 363 -1.60 11.12 -22.83
C CYS A 363 -0.08 10.86 -22.78
N ASN A 364 0.62 11.39 -21.79
CA ASN A 364 2.07 11.22 -21.64
C ASN A 364 2.48 9.75 -21.41
N VAL A 365 1.58 8.91 -20.88
CA VAL A 365 1.86 7.47 -20.65
C VAL A 365 2.26 6.74 -21.93
N LEU A 366 1.68 7.14 -23.08
CA LEU A 366 1.92 6.50 -24.37
C LEU A 366 2.96 7.23 -25.23
N GLN A 367 3.54 8.31 -24.70
CA GLN A 367 4.48 9.13 -25.44
C GLN A 367 5.77 8.35 -25.70
N GLY A 368 6.19 8.33 -26.97
CA GLY A 368 7.32 7.52 -27.42
C GLY A 368 7.02 6.03 -27.60
N TYR A 369 5.80 5.58 -27.29
CA TYR A 369 5.35 4.19 -27.50
C TYR A 369 4.28 4.06 -28.60
N MET A 370 3.46 5.10 -28.79
CA MET A 370 2.40 5.11 -29.78
C MET A 370 2.64 6.21 -30.82
N ASP A 371 2.65 5.82 -32.09
CA ASP A 371 2.77 6.76 -33.20
C ASP A 371 1.60 7.76 -33.18
N GLY A 372 1.92 9.04 -33.40
CA GLY A 372 0.96 10.14 -33.37
C GLY A 372 0.76 10.81 -32.00
N ILE A 373 1.34 10.26 -30.92
CA ILE A 373 1.38 10.92 -29.60
C ILE A 373 2.74 11.58 -29.39
N GLY A 374 2.77 12.91 -29.50
CA GLY A 374 3.99 13.72 -29.37
C GLY A 374 3.98 14.64 -28.16
N GLN A 375 5.18 15.11 -27.76
CA GLN A 375 5.31 16.33 -26.96
C GLN A 375 5.06 17.54 -27.85
N LYS A 376 4.87 18.71 -27.21
CA LYS A 376 4.94 20.00 -27.86
C LYS A 376 6.18 20.04 -28.77
N GLU A 377 5.98 20.13 -30.09
CA GLU A 377 7.05 20.50 -31.00
C GLU A 377 7.57 21.86 -30.55
N SER A 378 8.89 22.00 -30.45
CA SER A 378 9.48 23.29 -30.13
C SER A 378 9.11 24.30 -31.21
N VAL A 379 9.00 25.58 -30.85
CA VAL A 379 8.77 26.67 -31.82
C VAL A 379 9.79 26.57 -32.96
N SER A 380 11.05 26.26 -32.64
CA SER A 380 12.10 26.07 -33.64
C SER A 380 11.85 24.91 -34.61
N GLU A 381 11.27 23.80 -34.17
CA GLU A 381 10.92 22.66 -35.04
C GLU A 381 9.72 22.99 -35.93
N ILE A 382 8.71 23.68 -35.39
CA ILE A 382 7.53 24.14 -36.14
C ILE A 382 7.99 25.11 -37.24
N LEU A 383 8.78 26.12 -36.87
CA LEU A 383 9.30 27.10 -37.82
C LEU A 383 10.23 26.41 -38.85
N GLY A 384 11.09 25.50 -38.41
CA GLY A 384 11.97 24.73 -39.30
C GLY A 384 11.24 23.86 -40.33
N ARG A 385 9.99 23.44 -40.07
CA ARG A 385 9.14 22.71 -41.02
C ARG A 385 8.33 23.63 -41.94
N GLU A 386 7.77 24.71 -41.39
CA GLU A 386 6.84 25.57 -42.13
C GLU A 386 7.56 26.63 -43.00
N PHE A 387 8.69 27.18 -42.54
CA PHE A 387 9.41 28.23 -43.28
C PHE A 387 10.00 27.77 -44.62
N PRO A 388 10.54 26.55 -44.77
CA PRO A 388 10.97 26.06 -46.09
C PRO A 388 9.85 26.03 -47.13
N LYS A 389 8.60 25.75 -46.73
CA LYS A 389 7.44 25.77 -47.64
C LYS A 389 7.12 27.17 -48.15
N LEU A 390 7.44 28.20 -47.35
CA LEU A 390 7.25 29.59 -47.78
C LEU A 390 8.24 29.95 -48.89
N MET A 391 9.46 29.39 -48.90
CA MET A 391 10.43 29.63 -49.97
C MET A 391 9.98 29.12 -51.35
N GLU A 392 8.98 28.25 -51.40
CA GLU A 392 8.36 27.78 -52.64
C GLU A 392 7.40 28.81 -53.26
N LEU A 393 7.01 29.85 -52.51
CA LEU A 393 6.14 30.92 -53.00
C LEU A 393 6.96 31.95 -53.79
N GLU A 394 6.54 32.31 -54.99
CA GLU A 394 7.29 33.25 -55.84
C GLU A 394 7.31 34.68 -55.26
N ASN A 395 6.20 35.13 -54.67
CA ASN A 395 6.02 36.50 -54.20
C ASN A 395 6.64 36.73 -52.79
N PRO A 396 7.73 37.52 -52.67
CA PRO A 396 8.41 37.75 -51.39
C PRO A 396 7.54 38.49 -50.36
N VAL A 397 6.62 39.37 -50.80
CA VAL A 397 5.70 40.07 -49.90
C VAL A 397 4.68 39.10 -49.28
N GLU A 398 4.25 38.11 -50.07
CA GLU A 398 3.33 37.07 -49.59
C GLU A 398 4.04 36.08 -48.66
N ARG A 399 5.30 35.74 -48.95
CA ARG A 399 6.16 34.94 -48.06
C ARG A 399 6.28 35.58 -46.69
N GLU A 400 6.62 36.87 -46.66
CA GLU A 400 6.81 37.60 -45.42
C GLU A 400 5.50 37.74 -44.62
N ALA A 401 4.38 38.05 -45.28
CA ALA A 401 3.09 38.17 -44.63
C ALA A 401 2.62 36.84 -44.00
N ARG A 402 2.82 35.71 -44.69
CA ARG A 402 2.51 34.37 -44.16
C ARG A 402 3.49 33.94 -43.08
N GLY A 403 4.78 34.25 -43.23
CA GLY A 403 5.79 34.03 -42.19
C GLY A 403 5.45 34.78 -40.90
N ALA A 404 5.06 36.05 -41.00
CA ALA A 404 4.64 36.87 -39.87
C ALA A 404 3.36 36.34 -39.21
N ALA A 405 2.42 35.79 -39.99
CA ALA A 405 1.24 35.12 -39.46
C ALA A 405 1.62 33.87 -38.64
N ILE A 406 2.52 33.03 -39.17
CA ILE A 406 3.00 31.82 -38.48
C ILE A 406 3.76 32.18 -37.19
N LEU A 407 4.62 33.21 -37.22
CA LEU A 407 5.34 33.68 -36.01
C LEU A 407 4.37 34.20 -34.95
N ARG A 408 3.32 34.92 -35.37
CA ARG A 408 2.26 35.41 -34.48
C ARG A 408 1.43 34.28 -33.88
N GLU A 409 1.03 33.31 -34.70
CA GLU A 409 0.28 32.12 -34.28
C GLU A 409 1.06 31.27 -33.28
N ASN A 410 2.40 31.25 -33.39
CA ASN A 410 3.29 30.52 -32.47
C ASN A 410 3.80 31.37 -31.30
N ALA A 411 3.27 32.58 -31.11
CA ALA A 411 3.62 33.50 -30.03
C ALA A 411 5.13 33.80 -29.91
N VAL A 412 5.84 33.88 -31.05
CA VAL A 412 7.24 34.31 -31.08
C VAL A 412 7.31 35.81 -30.70
N PRO A 413 8.21 36.25 -29.80
CA PRO A 413 8.35 37.67 -29.49
C PRO A 413 8.69 38.49 -30.75
N GLU A 414 8.03 39.63 -30.96
CA GLU A 414 8.25 40.47 -32.16
C GLU A 414 9.72 40.88 -32.35
N GLY A 415 10.47 41.04 -31.24
CA GLY A 415 11.91 41.32 -31.29
C GLY A 415 12.76 40.20 -31.88
N GLU A 416 12.23 38.99 -32.01
CA GLU A 416 12.90 37.83 -32.62
C GLU A 416 12.45 37.58 -34.06
N TRP A 417 11.43 38.29 -34.57
CA TRP A 417 10.85 37.99 -35.88
C TRP A 417 11.80 38.22 -37.03
N GLU A 418 12.63 39.25 -36.94
CA GLU A 418 13.56 39.61 -38.01
C GLU A 418 14.54 38.48 -38.34
N ASN A 419 14.97 37.72 -37.32
CA ASN A 419 15.85 36.56 -37.48
C ASN A 419 15.24 35.43 -38.34
N TRP A 420 13.91 35.39 -38.43
CA TRP A 420 13.17 34.38 -39.18
C TRP A 420 12.63 34.92 -40.51
N LEU A 421 12.27 36.20 -40.57
CA LEU A 421 11.70 36.83 -41.76
C LEU A 421 12.77 37.29 -42.77
N GLU A 422 13.98 37.67 -42.33
CA GLU A 422 15.06 38.10 -43.21
C GLU A 422 15.37 37.07 -44.34
N PRO A 423 15.49 35.75 -44.07
CA PRO A 423 15.74 34.75 -45.10
C PRO A 423 14.61 34.60 -46.13
N LEU A 424 13.39 35.04 -45.82
CA LEU A 424 12.24 34.95 -46.73
C LEU A 424 12.19 36.10 -47.75
N ARG A 425 12.95 37.18 -47.51
CA ARG A 425 13.00 38.38 -48.36
C ARG A 425 14.03 38.29 -49.50
N SER A 426 14.98 37.36 -49.40
CA SER A 426 15.86 36.96 -50.51
C SER A 426 15.14 36.05 -51.50
#